data_AF-A0A5P8N184-F1
#
_entry.id   AF-A0A5P8N184-F1
#
_cell.length_a   1.000
_cell.length_b   1.000
_cell.length_c   1.000
_cell.angle_alpha   90.00
_cell.angle_beta   90.00
_cell.angle_gamma   90.00
#
_symmetry.space_group_name_H-M   'P 1'
#
loop_
_entity.id
_entity.type
_entity.pdbx_description
1 polymer ?
#
loop_
_entity_poly.entity_id
_entity_poly.type
_entity_poly.pdbx_seq_one_letter_code
_entity_poly.pdbx_strand_id
1 'polypeptide(L)'
;MSSQLQSIVENAFENRAEINFETGGEVRHAVNEALALLDSGKARVAEPGTDGNWTVNQWLKKAVLLSFRLNDMTAIPGAPGGAHWWDKVPSKFEGWGEGEFRAAGFRAVPGAIVRRSAFIAPNVVLMPSFVNLGARVDSGSMVDTWATVGSCAQIGRNVHLSGGVGIGGVLEPLQAGPVIIEDDCFIGARSEVVEGVIVRRGSVLSMGVFISATTKIVDRATGEVFVGEVPAYSVVVPGALPGKPLPDGTPGPSLYCAVIVKRVDEQTRSKTSINDLLRD
;
A
#
# COMPACT_ATOMS: atom_id res chain seq x y z
N MET A 1 1.64 -24.21 13.79
CA MET A 1 1.31 -22.89 14.39
C MET A 1 0.50 -22.04 13.42
N SER A 2 1.01 -21.73 12.22
CA SER A 2 0.24 -20.94 11.22
C SER A 2 -1.11 -21.58 10.80
N SER A 3 -1.16 -22.92 10.67
CA SER A 3 -2.39 -23.62 10.24
C SER A 3 -3.52 -23.55 11.27
N GLN A 4 -3.22 -23.77 12.56
CA GLN A 4 -4.21 -23.67 13.64
C GLN A 4 -4.72 -22.24 13.80
N LEU A 5 -3.81 -21.26 13.77
CA LEU A 5 -4.14 -19.84 13.87
C LEU A 5 -5.10 -19.42 12.73
N GLN A 6 -4.78 -19.83 11.50
CA GLN A 6 -5.63 -19.58 10.34
C GLN A 6 -7.03 -20.18 10.52
N SER A 7 -7.13 -21.46 10.91
CA SER A 7 -8.44 -22.11 11.10
C SER A 7 -9.31 -21.42 12.16
N ILE A 8 -8.72 -20.97 13.27
CA ILE A 8 -9.46 -20.22 14.30
C ILE A 8 -10.01 -18.91 13.73
N VAL A 9 -9.16 -18.15 13.03
CA VAL A 9 -9.56 -16.87 12.41
C VAL A 9 -10.65 -17.08 11.35
N GLU A 10 -10.52 -18.10 10.51
CA GLU A 10 -11.52 -18.41 9.49
C GLU A 10 -12.86 -18.80 10.11
N ASN A 11 -12.85 -19.71 11.09
CA ASN A 11 -14.07 -20.12 11.81
C ASN A 11 -14.73 -18.93 12.53
N ALA A 12 -13.94 -18.08 13.18
CA ALA A 12 -14.44 -16.87 13.83
C ALA A 12 -15.03 -15.88 12.82
N PHE A 13 -14.45 -15.79 11.61
CA PHE A 13 -14.96 -14.91 10.56
C PHE A 13 -16.29 -15.40 9.98
N GLU A 14 -16.48 -16.71 9.83
CA GLU A 14 -17.78 -17.25 9.42
C GLU A 14 -18.87 -16.94 10.46
N ASN A 15 -18.52 -16.99 11.75
CA ASN A 15 -19.41 -16.64 12.87
C ASN A 15 -19.32 -15.17 13.32
N ARG A 16 -18.81 -14.27 12.47
CA ARG A 16 -18.51 -12.87 12.83
C ARG A 16 -19.70 -12.04 13.33
N ALA A 17 -20.93 -12.49 13.10
CA ALA A 17 -22.13 -11.86 13.63
C ALA A 17 -22.22 -11.96 15.16
N GLU A 18 -21.61 -12.98 15.75
CA GLU A 18 -21.57 -13.23 17.20
C GLU A 18 -20.35 -12.57 17.88
N ILE A 19 -19.39 -12.09 17.07
CA ILE A 19 -18.16 -11.47 17.55
C ILE A 19 -18.39 -9.98 17.81
N ASN A 20 -18.05 -9.55 19.03
CA ASN A 20 -18.17 -8.17 19.51
C ASN A 20 -17.00 -7.81 20.44
N PHE A 21 -17.05 -6.63 21.05
CA PHE A 21 -15.95 -6.13 21.88
C PHE A 21 -15.80 -6.86 23.23
N GLU A 22 -16.82 -7.60 23.68
CA GLU A 22 -16.77 -8.43 24.89
C GLU A 22 -16.18 -9.82 24.62
N THR A 23 -16.12 -10.24 23.35
CA THR A 23 -15.57 -11.55 22.96
C THR A 23 -14.13 -11.70 23.47
N GLY A 24 -13.87 -12.70 24.31
CA GLY A 24 -12.55 -13.03 24.85
C GLY A 24 -11.99 -14.34 24.31
N GLY A 25 -11.15 -15.00 25.10
CA GLY A 25 -10.68 -16.36 24.85
C GLY A 25 -9.85 -16.54 23.58
N GLU A 26 -9.97 -17.73 22.98
CA GLU A 26 -9.15 -18.18 21.85
C GLU A 26 -9.28 -17.28 20.61
N VAL A 27 -10.49 -16.81 20.29
CA VAL A 27 -10.71 -15.93 19.12
C VAL A 27 -9.96 -14.60 19.27
N ARG A 28 -10.07 -13.95 20.43
CA ARG A 28 -9.35 -12.70 20.68
C ARG A 28 -7.83 -12.91 20.64
N HIS A 29 -7.35 -14.00 21.23
CA HIS A 29 -5.93 -14.34 21.20
C HIS A 29 -5.42 -14.55 19.77
N ALA A 30 -6.15 -15.35 18.97
CA ALA A 30 -5.80 -15.64 17.58
C ALA A 30 -5.77 -14.39 16.70
N VAL A 31 -6.77 -13.50 16.82
CA VAL A 31 -6.78 -12.24 16.06
C VAL A 31 -5.62 -11.34 16.47
N ASN A 32 -5.36 -11.21 17.77
CA ASN A 32 -4.23 -10.41 18.26
C ASN A 32 -2.88 -10.96 17.81
N GLU A 33 -2.70 -12.28 17.83
CA GLU A 33 -1.48 -12.94 17.32
C GLU A 33 -1.31 -12.71 15.82
N ALA A 34 -2.38 -12.85 15.02
CA ALA A 34 -2.34 -12.57 13.58
C ALA A 34 -1.94 -11.12 13.28
N LEU A 35 -2.50 -10.15 14.02
CA LEU A 35 -2.12 -8.74 13.89
C LEU A 35 -0.66 -8.49 14.32
N ALA A 36 -0.15 -9.20 15.34
CA ALA A 36 1.24 -9.10 15.77
C ALA A 36 2.21 -9.71 14.74
N LEU A 37 1.81 -10.81 14.06
CA LEU A 37 2.58 -11.38 12.94
C LEU A 37 2.64 -10.41 11.75
N LEU A 38 1.55 -9.71 11.46
CA LEU A 38 1.54 -8.62 10.48
C LEU A 38 2.42 -7.46 10.93
N ASP A 39 2.29 -6.99 12.17
CA ASP A 39 3.04 -5.84 12.71
C ASP A 39 4.56 -6.06 12.70
N SER A 40 4.99 -7.30 12.96
CA SER A 40 6.39 -7.73 12.96
C SER A 40 6.90 -8.16 11.58
N GLY A 41 6.05 -8.22 10.56
CA GLY A 41 6.41 -8.62 9.20
C GLY A 41 6.67 -10.12 9.02
N LYS A 42 6.39 -10.94 10.04
CA LYS A 42 6.45 -12.41 9.98
C LYS A 42 5.33 -13.03 9.14
N ALA A 43 4.23 -12.29 8.97
CA ALA A 43 3.18 -12.57 7.99
C ALA A 43 2.96 -11.34 7.10
N ARG A 44 2.36 -11.54 5.93
CA ARG A 44 2.01 -10.45 4.99
C ARG A 44 0.72 -10.77 4.26
N VAL A 45 -0.11 -9.74 4.02
CA VAL A 45 -1.44 -9.89 3.42
C VAL A 45 -1.38 -10.41 1.99
N ALA A 46 -0.36 -10.04 1.22
CA ALA A 46 -0.08 -10.64 -0.06
C ALA A 46 1.41 -10.89 -0.21
N GLU A 47 1.78 -11.96 -0.89
CA GLU A 47 3.18 -12.36 -1.12
C GLU A 47 3.42 -12.73 -2.59
N PRO A 48 4.64 -12.49 -3.12
CA PRO A 48 4.98 -12.90 -4.46
C PRO A 48 5.10 -14.43 -4.53
N GLY A 49 4.39 -15.04 -5.47
CA GLY A 49 4.53 -16.42 -5.87
C GLY A 49 5.79 -16.64 -6.71
N THR A 50 6.14 -17.91 -6.93
CA THR A 50 7.30 -18.32 -7.74
C THR A 50 7.14 -17.98 -9.22
N ASP A 51 5.92 -17.74 -9.67
CA ASP A 51 5.53 -17.37 -11.04
C ASP A 51 5.56 -15.85 -11.28
N GLY A 52 5.88 -15.05 -10.25
CA GLY A 52 5.87 -13.59 -10.32
C GLY A 52 4.48 -12.96 -10.08
N ASN A 53 3.43 -13.77 -9.86
CA ASN A 53 2.12 -13.27 -9.47
C ASN A 53 2.04 -13.08 -7.95
N TRP A 54 1.07 -12.30 -7.49
CA TRP A 54 0.87 -12.07 -6.07
C TRP A 54 -0.31 -12.88 -5.54
N THR A 55 -0.08 -13.62 -4.45
CA THR A 55 -1.10 -14.43 -3.78
C THR A 55 -1.58 -13.72 -2.52
N VAL A 56 -2.90 -13.65 -2.33
CA VAL A 56 -3.52 -13.00 -1.16
C VAL A 56 -3.78 -14.02 -0.06
N ASN A 57 -3.23 -13.75 1.12
CA ASN A 57 -3.52 -14.46 2.36
C ASN A 57 -4.83 -13.94 2.97
N GLN A 58 -5.97 -14.39 2.44
CA GLN A 58 -7.30 -13.85 2.80
C GLN A 58 -7.61 -13.94 4.30
N TRP A 59 -7.11 -14.96 4.99
CA TRP A 59 -7.33 -15.12 6.43
C TRP A 59 -6.73 -13.96 7.25
N LEU A 60 -5.66 -13.32 6.78
CA LEU A 60 -5.09 -12.13 7.43
C LEU A 60 -6.00 -10.91 7.27
N LYS A 61 -6.68 -10.76 6.14
CA LYS A 61 -7.73 -9.73 5.98
C LYS A 61 -8.93 -10.01 6.89
N LYS A 62 -9.32 -11.29 7.03
CA LYS A 62 -10.35 -11.71 7.99
C LYS A 62 -9.96 -11.35 9.43
N ALA A 63 -8.71 -11.57 9.84
CA ALA A 63 -8.21 -11.18 11.16
C ALA A 63 -8.32 -9.67 11.39
N VAL A 64 -7.90 -8.86 10.41
CA VAL A 64 -8.06 -7.40 10.46
C VAL A 64 -9.53 -7.00 10.62
N LEU A 65 -10.44 -7.55 9.82
CA LEU A 65 -11.87 -7.23 9.91
C LEU A 65 -12.48 -7.65 11.25
N LEU A 66 -12.09 -8.81 11.79
CA LEU A 66 -12.49 -9.25 13.13
C LEU A 66 -11.99 -8.30 14.21
N SER A 67 -10.79 -7.72 14.05
CA SER A 67 -10.27 -6.75 15.03
C SER A 67 -11.17 -5.52 15.18
N PHE A 68 -11.87 -5.09 14.14
CA PHE A 68 -12.81 -3.95 14.24
C PHE A 68 -14.05 -4.29 15.08
N ARG A 69 -14.42 -5.57 15.15
CA ARG A 69 -15.51 -6.07 15.99
C ARG A 69 -15.06 -6.28 17.43
N LEU A 70 -13.83 -6.78 17.60
CA LEU A 70 -13.23 -7.07 18.91
C LEU A 70 -12.81 -5.82 19.69
N ASN A 71 -12.68 -4.66 19.04
CA ASN A 71 -12.29 -3.42 19.70
C ASN A 71 -13.45 -2.41 19.68
N ASP A 72 -13.78 -1.89 20.86
CA ASP A 72 -14.73 -0.80 20.99
C ASP A 72 -14.06 0.54 20.68
N MET A 73 -14.86 1.56 20.40
CA MET A 73 -14.39 2.92 20.26
C MET A 73 -13.89 3.46 21.59
N THR A 74 -12.75 4.15 21.57
CA THR A 74 -12.15 4.72 22.78
C THR A 74 -11.63 6.12 22.52
N ALA A 75 -11.56 6.92 23.58
CA ALA A 75 -10.93 8.23 23.52
C ALA A 75 -9.40 8.05 23.52
N ILE A 76 -8.73 8.60 22.50
CA ILE A 76 -7.28 8.54 22.36
C ILE A 76 -6.72 9.94 22.69
N PRO A 77 -5.88 10.08 23.73
CA PRO A 77 -5.35 11.38 24.14
C PRO A 77 -4.26 11.90 23.20
N GLY A 78 -3.90 13.18 23.35
CA GLY A 78 -2.76 13.81 22.67
C GLY A 78 -3.11 14.74 21.52
N ALA A 79 -4.39 15.04 21.30
CA ALA A 79 -4.81 15.99 20.27
C ALA A 79 -4.61 17.46 20.72
N PRO A 80 -4.59 18.43 19.79
CA PRO A 80 -4.33 19.84 20.11
C PRO A 80 -5.25 20.40 21.19
N GLY A 81 -4.71 21.23 22.09
CA GLY A 81 -5.49 21.87 23.15
C GLY A 81 -5.99 20.91 24.23
N GLY A 82 -5.38 19.73 24.39
CA GLY A 82 -5.83 18.71 25.34
C GLY A 82 -7.07 17.94 24.87
N ALA A 83 -7.40 18.03 23.58
CA ALA A 83 -8.48 17.27 22.98
C ALA A 83 -8.16 15.77 22.86
N HIS A 84 -9.15 15.01 22.41
CA HIS A 84 -9.04 13.58 22.13
C HIS A 84 -9.42 13.26 20.68
N TRP A 85 -8.85 12.19 20.15
CA TRP A 85 -9.43 11.45 19.03
C TRP A 85 -10.42 10.39 19.54
N TRP A 86 -11.23 9.85 18.64
CA TRP A 86 -12.20 8.79 18.92
C TRP A 86 -12.08 7.69 17.87
N ASP A 87 -11.38 6.60 18.19
CA ASP A 87 -11.11 5.47 17.28
C ASP A 87 -10.95 4.17 18.09
N LYS A 88 -10.91 3.05 17.39
CA LYS A 88 -10.75 1.68 17.93
C LYS A 88 -9.48 0.97 17.45
N VAL A 89 -8.68 1.61 16.60
CA VAL A 89 -7.43 1.05 16.08
C VAL A 89 -6.24 1.71 16.78
N PRO A 90 -5.46 0.95 17.58
CA PRO A 90 -4.31 1.52 18.27
C PRO A 90 -3.18 1.90 17.30
N SER A 91 -2.34 2.84 17.73
CA SER A 91 -1.09 3.17 17.06
C SER A 91 -0.13 1.97 17.10
N LYS A 92 0.70 1.81 16.06
CA LYS A 92 1.85 0.89 16.09
C LYS A 92 2.78 1.20 17.27
N PHE A 93 2.94 2.49 17.57
CA PHE A 93 3.88 3.00 18.57
C PHE A 93 3.30 3.03 19.99
N GLU A 94 2.08 2.55 20.20
CA GLU A 94 1.51 2.46 21.54
C GLU A 94 2.40 1.58 22.43
N GLY A 95 2.90 2.16 23.52
CA GLY A 95 3.80 1.49 24.46
C GLY A 95 5.27 1.40 24.05
N TRP A 96 5.67 1.98 22.91
CA TRP A 96 7.07 1.95 22.45
C TRP A 96 7.94 2.95 23.21
N GLY A 97 9.13 2.51 23.62
CA GLY A 97 10.24 3.33 24.10
C GLY A 97 11.45 3.24 23.18
N GLU A 98 12.61 3.67 23.69
CA GLU A 98 13.87 3.69 22.93
C GLU A 98 14.27 2.30 22.40
N GLY A 99 14.06 1.25 23.18
CA GLY A 99 14.42 -0.12 22.83
C GLY A 99 13.72 -0.62 21.57
N GLU A 100 12.39 -0.41 21.49
CA GLU A 100 11.57 -0.83 20.35
C GLU A 100 11.97 -0.08 19.08
N PHE A 101 12.17 1.24 19.14
CA PHE A 101 12.60 2.02 17.99
C PHE A 101 14.00 1.62 17.50
N ARG A 102 14.95 1.39 18.40
CA ARG A 102 16.30 0.91 18.03
C ARG A 102 16.26 -0.48 17.40
N ALA A 103 15.46 -1.40 17.94
CA ALA A 103 15.33 -2.74 17.40
C ALA A 103 14.64 -2.74 16.02
N ALA A 104 13.65 -1.88 15.81
CA ALA A 104 12.95 -1.78 14.54
C ALA A 104 13.79 -1.10 13.43
N GLY A 105 14.68 -0.17 13.80
CA GLY A 105 15.71 0.36 12.89
C GLY A 105 15.20 1.28 11.77
N PHE A 106 13.96 1.78 11.86
CA PHE A 106 13.44 2.80 10.95
C PHE A 106 13.36 4.17 11.63
N ARG A 107 13.18 5.23 10.84
CA ARG A 107 12.99 6.59 11.33
C ARG A 107 11.52 7.00 11.21
N ALA A 108 10.90 7.32 12.34
CA ALA A 108 9.57 7.95 12.37
C ALA A 108 9.72 9.45 12.71
N VAL A 109 9.56 10.31 11.71
CA VAL A 109 9.60 11.77 11.89
C VAL A 109 8.30 12.22 12.58
N PRO A 110 8.32 13.18 13.52
CA PRO A 110 7.11 13.69 14.16
C PRO A 110 6.05 14.10 13.14
N GLY A 111 4.85 13.53 13.28
CA GLY A 111 3.77 13.64 12.30
C GLY A 111 3.54 12.37 11.46
N ALA A 112 4.44 11.38 11.54
CA ALA A 112 4.20 10.05 10.99
C ALA A 112 3.17 9.29 11.84
N ILE A 113 2.10 8.80 11.20
CA ILE A 113 1.01 8.07 11.84
C ILE A 113 0.96 6.66 11.26
N VAL A 114 1.14 5.66 12.11
CA VAL A 114 1.13 4.25 11.70
C VAL A 114 0.16 3.48 12.59
N ARG A 115 -0.81 2.79 11.99
CA ARG A 115 -1.74 1.91 12.73
C ARG A 115 -1.07 0.57 13.05
N ARG A 116 -1.39 0.00 14.21
CA ARG A 116 -0.95 -1.36 14.59
C ARG A 116 -1.31 -2.36 13.49
N SER A 117 -0.46 -3.38 13.31
CA SER A 117 -0.45 -4.39 12.23
C SER A 117 0.24 -3.97 10.94
N ALA A 118 0.60 -2.70 10.77
CA ALA A 118 1.47 -2.31 9.66
C ALA A 118 2.93 -2.69 9.96
N PHE A 119 3.59 -3.35 9.02
CA PHE A 119 5.02 -3.63 9.11
C PHE A 119 5.83 -2.50 8.47
N ILE A 120 6.83 -2.03 9.21
CA ILE A 120 7.82 -1.06 8.75
C ILE A 120 9.20 -1.70 8.94
N ALA A 121 9.89 -1.95 7.83
CA ALA A 121 11.20 -2.58 7.83
C ALA A 121 12.33 -1.62 8.26
N PRO A 122 13.52 -2.16 8.62
CA PRO A 122 14.69 -1.33 8.91
C PRO A 122 15.07 -0.40 7.76
N ASN A 123 15.70 0.72 8.08
CA ASN A 123 16.13 1.78 7.16
C ASN A 123 15.02 2.50 6.40
N VAL A 124 13.74 2.24 6.72
CA VAL A 124 12.64 3.06 6.22
C VAL A 124 12.67 4.44 6.86
N VAL A 125 12.31 5.47 6.10
CA VAL A 125 12.07 6.81 6.64
C VAL A 125 10.60 7.18 6.42
N LEU A 126 9.90 7.41 7.51
CA LEU A 126 8.53 7.91 7.53
C LEU A 126 8.58 9.40 7.84
N MET A 127 8.32 10.23 6.83
CA MET A 127 8.05 11.67 7.02
C MET A 127 6.64 11.84 7.61
N PRO A 128 6.13 13.07 7.83
CA PRO A 128 4.74 13.25 8.24
C PRO A 128 3.78 12.64 7.21
N SER A 129 3.31 11.42 7.46
CA SER A 129 2.64 10.55 6.50
C SER A 129 1.68 9.60 7.24
N PHE A 130 0.86 8.85 6.50
CA PHE A 130 -0.03 7.85 7.08
C PHE A 130 0.24 6.45 6.51
N VAL A 131 0.42 5.45 7.38
CA VAL A 131 0.51 4.03 7.01
C VAL A 131 -0.59 3.26 7.72
N ASN A 132 -1.49 2.67 6.95
CA ASN A 132 -2.66 1.99 7.47
C ASN A 132 -2.37 0.50 7.79
N LEU A 133 -3.29 -0.10 8.54
CA LEU A 133 -3.24 -1.49 9.00
C LEU A 133 -2.96 -2.52 7.90
N GLY A 134 -2.26 -3.60 8.26
CA GLY A 134 -1.87 -4.69 7.36
C GLY A 134 -0.95 -4.30 6.20
N ALA A 135 -0.58 -3.02 6.06
CA ALA A 135 0.39 -2.58 5.06
C ALA A 135 1.78 -3.12 5.39
N ARG A 136 2.62 -3.24 4.37
CA ARG A 136 4.02 -3.62 4.48
C ARG A 136 4.87 -2.60 3.74
N VAL A 137 5.81 -1.99 4.45
CA VAL A 137 6.83 -1.12 3.88
C VAL A 137 8.19 -1.75 4.08
N ASP A 138 8.78 -2.28 2.99
CA ASP A 138 10.04 -3.02 3.05
C ASP A 138 11.28 -2.08 3.06
N SER A 139 12.46 -2.67 3.28
CA SER A 139 13.65 -1.94 3.73
C SER A 139 14.15 -0.88 2.75
N GLY A 140 14.68 0.22 3.30
CA GLY A 140 15.28 1.30 2.51
C GLY A 140 14.28 2.22 1.81
N SER A 141 12.97 1.99 1.99
CA SER A 141 11.94 2.80 1.35
C SER A 141 11.73 4.16 2.03
N MET A 142 11.42 5.15 1.22
CA MET A 142 11.12 6.52 1.64
C MET A 142 9.62 6.77 1.51
N VAL A 143 8.96 7.16 2.61
CA VAL A 143 7.57 7.60 2.63
C VAL A 143 7.56 9.10 2.93
N ASP A 144 7.49 9.92 1.89
CA ASP A 144 7.62 11.38 2.00
C ASP A 144 6.39 12.05 2.63
N THR A 145 6.55 13.34 2.91
CA THR A 145 5.55 14.18 3.56
C THR A 145 4.21 14.13 2.81
N TRP A 146 3.15 13.86 3.56
CA TRP A 146 1.77 13.67 3.12
C TRP A 146 1.54 12.50 2.18
N ALA A 147 2.51 11.58 2.06
CA ALA A 147 2.24 10.30 1.41
C ALA A 147 1.31 9.44 2.27
N THR A 148 0.56 8.57 1.60
CA THR A 148 -0.38 7.64 2.22
C THR A 148 -0.11 6.23 1.74
N VAL A 149 0.10 5.29 2.66
CA VAL A 149 0.18 3.85 2.37
C VAL A 149 -1.08 3.21 2.93
N GLY A 150 -2.01 2.87 2.04
CA GLY A 150 -3.33 2.34 2.37
C GLY A 150 -3.30 0.93 2.97
N SER A 151 -4.46 0.49 3.46
CA SER A 151 -4.58 -0.80 4.14
C SER A 151 -4.17 -1.96 3.24
N CYS A 152 -3.38 -2.88 3.78
CA CYS A 152 -2.87 -4.06 3.07
C CYS A 152 -1.88 -3.78 1.92
N ALA A 153 -1.58 -2.52 1.59
CA ALA A 153 -0.65 -2.19 0.51
C ALA A 153 0.74 -2.80 0.74
N GLN A 154 1.38 -3.25 -0.35
CA GLN A 154 2.69 -3.88 -0.32
C GLN A 154 3.71 -2.98 -1.02
N ILE A 155 4.57 -2.33 -0.24
CA ILE A 155 5.66 -1.49 -0.73
C ILE A 155 6.96 -2.27 -0.62
N GLY A 156 7.63 -2.46 -1.76
CA GLY A 156 8.89 -3.16 -1.89
C GLY A 156 10.06 -2.42 -1.25
N ARG A 157 11.27 -2.92 -1.52
CA ARG A 157 12.53 -2.35 -1.04
C ARG A 157 12.95 -1.17 -1.89
N ASN A 158 13.64 -0.22 -1.26
CA ASN A 158 14.19 0.98 -1.91
C ASN A 158 13.15 1.75 -2.76
N VAL A 159 11.88 1.67 -2.40
CA VAL A 159 10.82 2.42 -3.06
C VAL A 159 10.85 3.86 -2.56
N HIS A 160 10.72 4.83 -3.46
CA HIS A 160 10.54 6.23 -3.07
C HIS A 160 9.11 6.66 -3.40
N LEU A 161 8.28 6.79 -2.36
CA LEU A 161 6.98 7.43 -2.44
C LEU A 161 7.17 8.92 -2.17
N SER A 162 7.12 9.73 -3.22
CA SER A 162 7.33 11.18 -3.13
C SER A 162 6.20 11.89 -2.37
N GLY A 163 6.40 13.18 -2.10
CA GLY A 163 5.44 13.97 -1.32
C GLY A 163 4.02 13.95 -1.88
N GLY A 164 3.05 13.60 -1.04
CA GLY A 164 1.64 13.53 -1.41
C GLY A 164 1.26 12.37 -2.32
N VAL A 165 2.10 11.34 -2.45
CA VAL A 165 1.73 10.11 -3.15
C VAL A 165 0.71 9.33 -2.34
N GLY A 166 -0.40 8.93 -2.95
CA GLY A 166 -1.35 8.02 -2.33
C GLY A 166 -1.29 6.62 -2.94
N ILE A 167 -1.15 5.63 -2.06
CA ILE A 167 -1.24 4.22 -2.37
C ILE A 167 -2.53 3.70 -1.75
N GLY A 168 -3.48 3.30 -2.60
CA GLY A 168 -4.82 2.89 -2.20
C GLY A 168 -4.84 1.67 -1.28
N GLY A 169 -5.76 1.69 -0.31
CA GLY A 169 -6.01 0.54 0.57
C GLY A 169 -7.03 -0.43 -0.02
N VAL A 170 -6.82 -1.73 0.16
CA VAL A 170 -7.76 -2.77 -0.30
C VAL A 170 -7.93 -3.83 0.79
N LEU A 171 -8.92 -3.63 1.66
CA LEU A 171 -9.26 -4.61 2.69
C LEU A 171 -10.38 -5.55 2.22
N GLU A 172 -11.43 -5.00 1.62
CA GLU A 172 -12.52 -5.74 0.97
C GLU A 172 -12.60 -5.35 -0.51
N PRO A 173 -13.02 -6.25 -1.40
CA PRO A 173 -13.33 -7.67 -1.17
C PRO A 173 -12.13 -8.52 -0.72
N LEU A 174 -12.37 -9.63 -0.01
CA LEU A 174 -11.31 -10.46 0.57
C LEU A 174 -10.33 -10.99 -0.49
N GLN A 175 -10.85 -11.44 -1.63
CA GLN A 175 -10.09 -11.98 -2.75
C GLN A 175 -9.29 -10.93 -3.53
N ALA A 176 -9.61 -9.64 -3.39
CA ALA A 176 -8.95 -8.60 -4.16
C ALA A 176 -7.49 -8.42 -3.72
N GLY A 177 -6.58 -8.34 -4.70
CA GLY A 177 -5.18 -8.01 -4.42
C GLY A 177 -5.05 -6.61 -3.82
N PRO A 178 -4.14 -6.40 -2.84
CA PRO A 178 -3.78 -5.06 -2.43
C PRO A 178 -3.02 -4.34 -3.54
N VAL A 179 -2.90 -3.01 -3.43
CA VAL A 179 -1.98 -2.26 -4.27
C VAL A 179 -0.55 -2.71 -3.95
N ILE A 180 0.23 -2.97 -4.99
CA ILE A 180 1.60 -3.46 -4.89
C ILE A 180 2.51 -2.49 -5.64
N ILE A 181 3.52 -1.98 -4.94
CA ILE A 181 4.64 -1.25 -5.53
C ILE A 181 5.88 -2.11 -5.30
N GLU A 182 6.38 -2.75 -6.36
CA GLU A 182 7.53 -3.64 -6.25
C GLU A 182 8.85 -2.87 -6.03
N ASP A 183 9.92 -3.62 -5.79
CA ASP A 183 11.23 -3.07 -5.43
C ASP A 183 11.73 -2.00 -6.43
N ASP A 184 12.50 -1.05 -5.91
CA ASP A 184 13.24 -0.02 -6.64
C ASP A 184 12.38 0.93 -7.50
N CYS A 185 11.06 0.94 -7.26
CA CYS A 185 10.16 1.89 -7.91
C CYS A 185 10.34 3.31 -7.38
N PHE A 186 10.20 4.29 -8.27
CA PHE A 186 10.04 5.70 -7.89
C PHE A 186 8.63 6.15 -8.27
N ILE A 187 7.91 6.70 -7.30
CA ILE A 187 6.57 7.25 -7.50
C ILE A 187 6.64 8.76 -7.27
N GLY A 188 6.54 9.53 -8.35
CA GLY A 188 6.65 10.99 -8.33
C GLY A 188 5.52 11.67 -7.55
N ALA A 189 5.78 12.89 -7.11
CA ALA A 189 4.87 13.62 -6.22
C ALA A 189 3.45 13.75 -6.81
N ARG A 190 2.44 13.68 -5.93
CA ARG A 190 1.02 13.81 -6.28
C ARG A 190 0.49 12.75 -7.25
N SER A 191 1.22 11.65 -7.42
CA SER A 191 0.72 10.47 -8.12
C SER A 191 -0.12 9.61 -7.18
N GLU A 192 -1.04 8.83 -7.75
CA GLU A 192 -1.97 8.00 -7.00
C GLU A 192 -2.06 6.61 -7.67
N VAL A 193 -1.91 5.53 -6.89
CA VAL A 193 -2.03 4.15 -7.38
C VAL A 193 -3.03 3.40 -6.50
N VAL A 194 -4.14 2.94 -7.06
CA VAL A 194 -5.30 2.44 -6.29
C VAL A 194 -5.86 1.12 -6.82
N GLU A 195 -6.86 0.57 -6.12
CA GLU A 195 -7.70 -0.53 -6.61
C GLU A 195 -6.96 -1.82 -6.99
N GLY A 196 -5.89 -2.16 -6.26
CA GLY A 196 -5.14 -3.40 -6.47
C GLY A 196 -4.17 -3.36 -7.66
N VAL A 197 -3.90 -2.16 -8.20
CA VAL A 197 -2.90 -1.99 -9.26
C VAL A 197 -1.52 -2.47 -8.79
N ILE A 198 -0.78 -3.08 -9.71
CA ILE A 198 0.61 -3.50 -9.50
C ILE A 198 1.53 -2.59 -10.32
N VAL A 199 2.49 -1.95 -9.64
CA VAL A 199 3.61 -1.28 -10.29
C VAL A 199 4.84 -2.17 -10.16
N ARG A 200 5.26 -2.76 -11.28
CA ARG A 200 6.34 -3.73 -11.31
C ARG A 200 7.71 -3.09 -11.12
N ARG A 201 8.66 -3.92 -10.67
CA ARG A 201 10.01 -3.54 -10.23
C ARG A 201 10.66 -2.49 -11.12
N GLY A 202 11.33 -1.54 -10.45
CA GLY A 202 12.20 -0.55 -11.08
C GLY A 202 11.48 0.53 -11.90
N SER A 203 10.15 0.54 -11.94
CA SER A 203 9.37 1.52 -12.69
C SER A 203 9.47 2.91 -12.08
N VAL A 204 9.35 3.93 -12.92
CA VAL A 204 9.43 5.35 -12.57
C VAL A 204 8.15 6.03 -13.03
N LEU A 205 7.29 6.40 -12.09
CA LEU A 205 6.15 7.27 -12.34
C LEU A 205 6.57 8.71 -12.12
N SER A 206 6.29 9.58 -13.09
CA SER A 206 6.44 11.04 -12.94
C SER A 206 5.45 11.60 -11.91
N MET A 207 5.43 12.92 -11.76
CA MET A 207 4.41 13.60 -10.96
C MET A 207 3.03 13.50 -11.63
N GLY A 208 1.98 13.43 -10.81
CA GLY A 208 0.59 13.49 -11.27
C GLY A 208 0.15 12.30 -12.12
N VAL A 209 0.77 11.13 -11.94
CA VAL A 209 0.33 9.88 -12.57
C VAL A 209 -0.71 9.21 -11.68
N PHE A 210 -1.94 9.15 -12.16
CA PHE A 210 -3.06 8.47 -11.53
C PHE A 210 -3.30 7.12 -12.21
N ILE A 211 -3.32 6.02 -11.45
CA ILE A 211 -3.57 4.67 -11.97
C ILE A 211 -4.56 3.94 -11.06
N SER A 212 -5.71 3.60 -11.63
CA SER A 212 -6.76 2.75 -11.06
C SER A 212 -6.88 1.44 -11.84
N ALA A 213 -7.76 0.54 -11.39
CA ALA A 213 -8.02 -0.72 -12.09
C ALA A 213 -8.68 -0.53 -13.47
N THR A 214 -9.09 0.70 -13.81
CA THR A 214 -9.72 1.05 -15.10
C THR A 214 -8.88 2.03 -15.93
N THR A 215 -7.77 2.53 -15.37
CA THR A 215 -6.91 3.48 -16.07
C THR A 215 -6.21 2.78 -17.23
N LYS A 216 -6.30 3.38 -18.42
CA LYS A 216 -5.51 2.94 -19.58
C LYS A 216 -4.06 3.38 -19.40
N ILE A 217 -3.14 2.44 -19.50
CA ILE A 217 -1.70 2.67 -19.50
C ILE A 217 -1.21 2.33 -20.91
N VAL A 218 -0.74 3.31 -21.66
CA VAL A 218 -0.45 3.17 -23.10
C VAL A 218 1.04 3.23 -23.34
N ASP A 219 1.60 2.25 -24.04
CA ASP A 219 2.97 2.32 -24.51
C ASP A 219 3.06 3.20 -25.76
N ARG A 220 3.79 4.32 -25.69
CA ARG A 220 3.86 5.26 -26.82
C ARG A 220 4.56 4.67 -28.05
N ALA A 221 5.46 3.70 -27.85
CA ALA A 221 6.24 3.13 -28.93
C ALA A 221 5.47 2.05 -29.70
N THR A 222 4.62 1.29 -29.01
CA THR A 222 3.90 0.14 -29.59
C THR A 222 2.41 0.36 -29.77
N GLY A 223 1.81 1.31 -29.04
CA GLY A 223 0.37 1.51 -28.96
C GLY A 223 -0.35 0.48 -28.09
N GLU A 224 0.37 -0.44 -27.45
CA GLU A 224 -0.20 -1.44 -26.54
C GLU A 224 -0.83 -0.79 -25.31
N VAL A 225 -1.97 -1.32 -24.88
CA VAL A 225 -2.73 -0.79 -23.74
C VAL A 225 -2.76 -1.83 -22.61
N PHE A 226 -2.20 -1.45 -21.47
CA PHE A 226 -2.26 -2.18 -20.21
C PHE A 226 -3.34 -1.57 -19.31
N VAL A 227 -3.86 -2.40 -18.41
CA VAL A 227 -4.82 -2.01 -17.37
C VAL A 227 -4.48 -2.78 -16.10
N GLY A 228 -4.48 -2.10 -14.95
CA GLY A 228 -4.22 -2.74 -13.66
C GLY A 228 -2.75 -3.06 -13.35
N GLU A 229 -1.86 -3.02 -14.34
CA GLU A 229 -0.45 -3.35 -14.16
C GLU A 229 0.46 -2.43 -14.99
N VAL A 230 1.47 -1.86 -14.34
CA VAL A 230 2.60 -1.17 -15.01
C VAL A 230 3.73 -2.18 -15.17
N PRO A 231 4.17 -2.51 -16.40
CA PRO A 231 5.26 -3.44 -16.65
C PRO A 231 6.58 -2.99 -16.02
N ALA A 232 7.49 -3.94 -15.74
CA ALA A 232 8.76 -3.66 -15.08
C ALA A 232 9.59 -2.63 -15.85
N TYR A 233 10.32 -1.81 -15.12
CA TYR A 233 11.21 -0.77 -15.65
C TYR A 233 10.54 0.19 -16.65
N SER A 234 9.24 0.46 -16.47
CA SER A 234 8.52 1.45 -17.25
C SER A 234 8.79 2.86 -16.73
N VAL A 235 8.98 3.83 -17.63
CA VAL A 235 8.93 5.25 -17.30
C VAL A 235 7.57 5.78 -17.74
N VAL A 236 6.78 6.25 -16.77
CA VAL A 236 5.35 6.58 -16.96
C VAL A 236 5.10 8.06 -16.67
N VAL A 237 4.40 8.73 -17.58
CA VAL A 237 3.99 10.14 -17.45
C VAL A 237 2.47 10.26 -17.62
N PRO A 238 1.82 11.31 -17.08
CA PRO A 238 0.43 11.58 -17.39
C PRO A 238 0.27 11.96 -18.87
N GLY A 239 -0.82 11.52 -19.49
CA GLY A 239 -1.13 11.83 -20.88
C GLY A 239 -2.63 11.81 -21.16
N ALA A 240 -2.97 11.82 -22.44
CA ALA A 240 -4.36 11.74 -22.88
C ALA A 240 -4.49 10.94 -24.18
N LEU A 241 -5.56 10.18 -24.29
CA LEU A 241 -5.98 9.52 -25.54
C LEU A 241 -7.10 10.34 -26.20
N PRO A 242 -7.12 10.43 -27.54
CA PRO A 242 -8.21 11.09 -28.25
C PRO A 242 -9.54 10.41 -27.93
N GLY A 243 -10.56 11.22 -27.65
CA GLY A 243 -11.91 10.75 -27.41
C GLY A 243 -12.57 10.21 -28.67
N LYS A 244 -13.71 9.53 -28.50
CA LYS A 244 -14.57 9.18 -29.63
C LYS A 244 -15.06 10.47 -30.32
N PRO A 245 -15.19 10.50 -31.66
CA PRO A 245 -15.85 11.60 -32.34
C PRO A 245 -17.23 11.88 -31.74
N LEU A 246 -17.62 13.16 -31.73
CA LEU A 246 -18.95 13.59 -31.36
C LEU A 246 -20.00 13.11 -32.39
N PRO A 247 -21.31 13.14 -32.08
CA PRO A 247 -22.34 12.71 -33.01
C PRO A 247 -22.34 13.44 -34.36
N ASP A 248 -21.77 14.65 -34.41
CA ASP A 248 -21.61 15.46 -35.63
C ASP A 248 -20.32 15.13 -36.42
N GLY A 249 -19.54 14.14 -35.98
CA GLY A 249 -18.29 13.71 -36.59
C GLY A 249 -17.06 14.54 -36.21
N THR A 250 -17.20 15.59 -35.40
CA THR A 250 -16.06 16.39 -34.93
C THR A 250 -15.26 15.66 -33.85
N PRO A 251 -13.96 15.94 -33.67
CA PRO A 251 -13.15 15.30 -32.65
C PRO A 251 -13.70 15.53 -31.23
N GLY A 252 -13.93 14.45 -30.48
CA GLY A 252 -14.32 14.54 -29.07
C GLY A 252 -13.16 14.92 -28.16
N PRO A 253 -13.44 15.32 -26.91
CA PRO A 253 -12.41 15.69 -25.95
C PRO A 253 -11.51 14.48 -25.63
N SER A 254 -10.22 14.75 -25.43
CA SER A 254 -9.29 13.70 -24.99
C SER A 254 -9.57 13.29 -23.54
N LEU A 255 -9.36 12.02 -23.23
CA LEU A 255 -9.53 11.45 -21.90
C LEU A 255 -8.16 11.08 -21.33
N TYR A 256 -8.02 11.27 -20.01
CA TYR A 256 -6.79 10.95 -19.29
C TYR A 256 -6.36 9.49 -19.51
N CYS A 257 -5.04 9.29 -19.65
CA CYS A 257 -4.39 8.00 -19.58
C CYS A 257 -3.00 8.15 -18.93
N ALA A 258 -2.41 7.05 -18.49
CA ALA A 258 -0.99 6.97 -18.20
C ALA A 258 -0.24 6.56 -19.49
N VAL A 259 0.95 7.10 -19.73
CA VAL A 259 1.74 6.82 -20.93
C VAL A 259 3.11 6.31 -20.54
N ILE A 260 3.45 5.10 -20.97
CA ILE A 260 4.82 4.57 -20.92
C ILE A 260 5.60 5.24 -22.05
N VAL A 261 6.53 6.12 -21.69
CA VAL A 261 7.36 6.87 -22.67
C VAL A 261 8.60 6.09 -23.08
N LYS A 262 9.10 5.21 -22.20
CA LYS A 262 10.17 4.27 -22.50
C LYS A 262 10.13 3.11 -21.51
N ARG A 263 10.70 1.98 -21.92
CA ARG A 263 11.06 0.87 -21.03
C ARG A 263 12.58 0.79 -21.00
N VAL A 264 13.13 0.71 -19.79
CA VAL A 264 14.57 0.57 -19.59
C VAL A 264 14.89 -0.81 -19.05
N ASP A 265 16.17 -1.17 -18.97
CA ASP A 265 16.62 -2.34 -18.24
C ASP A 265 17.16 -1.96 -16.85
N GLU A 266 17.44 -2.97 -16.03
CA GLU A 266 18.00 -2.80 -14.69
C GLU A 266 19.34 -2.04 -14.69
N GLN A 267 20.18 -2.29 -15.69
CA GLN A 267 21.50 -1.67 -15.80
C GLN A 267 21.38 -0.16 -16.09
N THR A 268 20.43 0.22 -16.93
CA THR A 268 20.12 1.61 -17.25
C THR A 268 19.47 2.28 -16.05
N ARG A 269 18.52 1.61 -15.39
CA ARG A 269 17.83 2.13 -14.20
C ARG A 269 18.79 2.41 -13.03
N SER A 270 19.84 1.62 -12.87
CA SER A 270 20.84 1.79 -11.80
C SER A 270 21.89 2.88 -12.09
N LYS A 271 22.11 3.23 -13.35
CA LYS A 271 23.11 4.24 -13.77
C LYS A 271 22.53 5.61 -14.09
N THR A 272 21.26 5.65 -14.50
CA THR A 272 20.61 6.88 -14.98
C THR A 272 19.83 7.54 -13.85
N SER A 273 20.03 8.85 -13.68
CA SER A 273 19.28 9.60 -12.67
C SER A 273 17.79 9.63 -13.04
N ILE A 274 16.92 9.77 -12.02
CA ILE A 274 15.47 9.84 -12.22
C ILE A 274 15.10 11.02 -13.14
N ASN A 275 15.79 12.15 -12.98
CA ASN A 275 15.57 13.33 -13.81
C ASN A 275 15.92 13.07 -15.27
N ASP A 276 16.99 12.33 -15.55
CA ASP A 276 17.37 12.00 -16.93
C ASP A 276 16.42 10.97 -17.55
N LEU A 277 15.91 10.02 -16.75
CA LEU A 277 14.87 9.10 -17.21
C LEU A 277 13.57 9.84 -17.62
N LEU A 278 13.21 10.93 -16.95
CA LEU A 278 11.96 11.66 -17.19
C LEU A 278 12.04 12.76 -18.26
N ARG A 279 13.24 13.12 -18.74
CA ARG A 279 13.43 14.25 -19.68
C ARG A 279 13.07 13.94 -21.15
N ASP A 280 13.03 12.67 -21.54
CA ASP A 280 12.71 12.21 -22.92
C ASP A 280 11.53 11.22 -22.95
#